data_AF-U4KAS2-F1
#
_entry.id   AF-U4KAS2-F1
#
_cell.length_a   1.000
_cell.length_b   1.000
_cell.length_c   1.000
_cell.angle_alpha   90.00
_cell.angle_beta   90.00
_cell.angle_gamma   90.00
#
_symmetry.space_group_name_H-M   'P 1'
#
loop_
_entity.id
_entity.type
_entity.pdbx_description
1 polymer ?
#
loop_
_entity_poly.entity_id
_entity_poly.type
_entity_poly.pdbx_seq_one_letter_code
_entity_poly.pdbx_strand_id
1 'polypeptide(L)'
;MYNCRNLKTNPLRITDIWIEKQVNTSKYHYVLLNYRKCLVMSIFRKILLASMLVSPMCYAENIHLNSLEIKFIRAVGDYSGSTYDNTIELWFTSPLVWPSSSCTDTRRVYVDSKHQHIISAAYTAFAANKKVNVHVDSTLPKRGGACEVSYLDILNN
;
A
#
# COMPACT_ATOMS: atom_id res chain seq x y z
N MET A 1 -21.60 -16.97 25.67
CA MET A 1 -20.38 -16.82 26.50
C MET A 1 -20.09 -18.18 27.13
N TYR A 2 -19.10 -18.94 26.65
CA TYR A 2 -18.79 -20.27 27.19
C TYR A 2 -17.64 -20.15 28.20
N ASN A 3 -17.91 -20.56 29.45
CA ASN A 3 -17.00 -20.37 30.59
C ASN A 3 -16.06 -21.57 30.72
N CYS A 4 -14.85 -21.46 30.16
CA CYS A 4 -13.83 -22.51 30.15
C CYS A 4 -12.97 -22.54 31.43
N ARG A 5 -13.58 -22.49 32.62
CA ARG A 5 -12.81 -22.31 33.88
C ARG A 5 -12.49 -23.59 34.66
N ASN A 6 -12.89 -24.78 34.21
CA ASN A 6 -12.62 -26.01 34.96
C ASN A 6 -12.33 -27.22 34.06
N LEU A 7 -11.07 -27.36 33.62
CA LEU A 7 -10.52 -28.65 33.22
C LEU A 7 -9.18 -28.83 33.95
N LYS A 8 -9.25 -29.30 35.20
CA LYS A 8 -8.11 -29.85 35.92
C LYS A 8 -7.68 -31.14 35.22
N THR A 9 -6.41 -31.20 34.88
CA THR A 9 -5.67 -32.34 34.33
C THR A 9 -5.80 -33.58 35.23
N ASN A 10 -6.17 -34.73 34.65
CA ASN A 10 -5.65 -36.02 35.13
C ASN A 10 -5.69 -37.09 34.01
N PRO A 11 -4.60 -37.86 33.81
CA PRO A 11 -4.47 -38.82 32.71
C PRO A 11 -4.86 -40.24 33.17
N LEU A 12 -5.87 -40.85 32.55
CA LEU A 12 -6.18 -42.28 32.73
C LEU A 12 -6.54 -42.88 31.35
N ARG A 13 -5.59 -43.57 30.72
CA ARG A 13 -5.36 -45.03 30.72
C ARG A 13 -6.44 -45.79 29.91
N ILE A 14 -6.03 -46.16 28.71
CA ILE A 14 -6.75 -46.96 27.72
C ILE A 14 -6.57 -48.43 28.11
N THR A 15 -7.52 -49.03 28.79
CA THR A 15 -7.86 -50.46 28.74
C THR A 15 -9.15 -50.70 29.52
N ASP A 16 -9.99 -51.58 28.99
CA ASP A 16 -11.07 -52.32 29.67
C ASP A 16 -12.53 -51.84 29.51
N ILE A 17 -13.33 -52.86 29.15
CA ILE A 17 -14.77 -53.04 29.33
C ILE A 17 -15.63 -52.87 28.05
N TRP A 18 -15.76 -54.00 27.34
CA TRP A 18 -16.96 -54.37 26.57
C TRP A 18 -17.97 -55.00 27.55
N ILE A 19 -19.21 -54.49 27.62
CA ILE A 19 -20.50 -55.22 27.78
C ILE A 19 -21.64 -54.22 27.60
N GLU A 20 -22.62 -54.62 26.78
CA GLU A 20 -23.81 -53.90 26.38
C GLU A 20 -24.76 -53.51 27.53
N LYS A 21 -25.22 -52.25 27.54
CA LYS A 21 -26.65 -51.91 27.62
C LYS A 21 -26.88 -50.42 27.32
N GLN A 22 -27.80 -50.17 26.39
CA GLN A 22 -28.26 -48.87 25.90
C GLN A 22 -28.62 -47.89 27.04
N VAL A 23 -27.72 -46.97 27.40
CA VAL A 23 -28.05 -45.77 28.20
C VAL A 23 -27.23 -44.56 27.69
N ASN A 24 -27.93 -43.69 26.97
CA ASN A 24 -27.66 -42.26 26.80
C ASN A 24 -26.39 -41.84 26.03
N THR A 25 -26.42 -42.07 24.71
CA THR A 25 -25.47 -41.60 23.68
C THR A 25 -25.31 -40.08 23.56
N SER A 26 -26.06 -39.30 24.34
CA SER A 26 -25.96 -37.84 24.36
C SER A 26 -24.65 -37.37 25.02
N LYS A 27 -24.23 -37.96 26.15
CA LYS A 27 -23.20 -37.36 27.02
C LYS A 27 -21.76 -37.38 26.45
N TYR A 28 -21.40 -38.41 25.68
CA TYR A 28 -20.03 -38.57 25.17
C TYR A 28 -19.75 -37.77 23.89
N HIS A 29 -20.79 -37.46 23.09
CA HIS A 29 -20.64 -36.60 21.92
C HIS A 29 -20.24 -35.17 22.31
N TYR A 30 -20.79 -34.64 23.41
CA TYR A 30 -20.51 -33.26 23.86
C TYR A 30 -19.09 -33.06 24.41
N VAL A 31 -18.44 -34.10 24.94
CA VAL A 31 -17.08 -33.99 25.51
C VAL A 31 -16.01 -33.95 24.41
N LEU A 32 -16.11 -34.80 23.39
CA LEU A 32 -15.18 -34.84 22.26
C LEU A 32 -15.34 -33.62 21.32
N LEU A 33 -16.58 -33.12 21.14
CA LEU A 33 -16.84 -31.91 20.36
C LEU A 33 -16.28 -30.63 21.00
N ASN A 34 -16.27 -30.53 22.34
CA ASN A 34 -15.74 -29.35 23.04
C ASN A 34 -14.21 -29.29 23.00
N TYR A 35 -13.50 -30.43 23.09
CA TYR A 35 -12.04 -30.46 22.95
C TYR A 35 -11.56 -30.08 21.54
N ARG A 36 -12.25 -30.53 20.48
CA ARG A 36 -11.95 -30.13 19.10
C ARG A 36 -12.18 -28.64 18.85
N LYS A 37 -13.26 -28.06 19.38
CA LYS A 37 -13.56 -26.63 19.20
C LYS A 37 -12.58 -25.71 19.95
N CYS A 38 -12.12 -26.07 21.15
CA CYS A 38 -11.12 -25.29 21.88
C CYS A 38 -9.71 -25.37 21.25
N LEU A 39 -9.31 -26.52 20.71
CA LEU A 39 -7.98 -26.71 20.12
C LEU A 39 -7.84 -25.97 18.78
N VAL A 40 -8.91 -25.94 17.96
CA VAL A 40 -8.98 -25.15 16.72
C VAL A 40 -8.94 -23.64 17.02
N MET A 41 -9.61 -23.17 18.09
CA MET A 41 -9.63 -21.74 18.45
C MET A 41 -8.30 -21.22 19.02
N SER A 42 -7.43 -22.10 19.54
CA SER A 42 -6.08 -21.77 20.01
C SER A 42 -5.05 -21.69 18.86
N ILE A 43 -5.22 -22.51 17.82
CA ILE A 43 -4.33 -22.53 16.65
C ILE A 43 -4.63 -21.35 15.71
N PHE A 44 -5.90 -21.01 15.48
CA PHE A 44 -6.28 -19.88 14.63
C PHE A 44 -5.80 -18.53 15.17
N ARG A 45 -5.72 -18.37 16.50
CA ARG A 45 -5.22 -17.12 17.12
C ARG A 45 -3.71 -16.91 16.92
N LYS A 46 -2.93 -17.98 16.77
CA LYS A 46 -1.48 -17.90 16.53
C LYS A 46 -1.12 -17.63 15.07
N ILE A 47 -1.94 -18.12 14.13
CA ILE A 47 -1.71 -17.92 12.68
C ILE A 47 -2.00 -16.47 12.27
N LEU A 48 -3.03 -15.85 12.84
CA LEU A 48 -3.42 -14.47 12.49
C LEU A 48 -2.37 -13.43 12.91
N LEU A 49 -1.65 -13.67 14.03
CA LEU A 49 -0.60 -12.78 14.52
C LEU A 49 0.70 -12.86 13.69
N ALA A 50 0.97 -14.00 13.02
CA ALA A 50 2.16 -14.17 12.19
C ALA A 50 2.07 -13.45 10.84
N SER A 51 0.85 -13.19 10.34
CA SER A 51 0.62 -12.52 9.05
C SER A 51 0.87 -11.01 9.04
N MET A 52 1.03 -10.37 10.20
CA MET A 52 1.24 -8.93 10.32
C MET A 52 2.72 -8.49 10.25
N LEU A 53 3.67 -9.43 10.23
CA LEU A 53 5.11 -9.11 10.29
C LEU A 53 5.81 -9.12 8.93
N VAL A 54 5.13 -9.49 7.84
CA VAL A 54 5.69 -9.46 6.49
C VAL A 54 5.11 -8.26 5.75
N SER A 55 5.55 -7.06 6.13
CA SER A 55 5.37 -5.90 5.24
C SER A 55 6.45 -5.98 4.15
N PRO A 56 6.10 -5.88 2.86
CA PRO A 56 7.13 -5.69 1.85
C PRO A 56 7.86 -4.39 2.17
N MET A 57 9.20 -4.44 2.20
CA MET A 57 10.02 -3.23 2.21
C MET A 57 9.83 -2.54 0.86
N CYS A 58 8.84 -1.64 0.79
CA CYS A 58 8.69 -0.74 -0.33
C CYS A 58 9.73 0.36 -0.17
N TYR A 59 10.79 0.32 -0.97
CA TYR A 59 11.67 1.46 -1.11
C TYR A 59 10.96 2.48 -2.00
N ALA A 60 10.27 3.43 -1.38
CA ALA A 60 9.85 4.64 -2.07
C ALA A 60 11.11 5.48 -2.34
N GLU A 61 11.64 5.38 -3.56
CA GLU A 61 12.71 6.25 -4.00
C GLU A 61 12.12 7.64 -4.22
N ASN A 62 12.31 8.51 -3.23
CA ASN A 62 11.91 9.90 -3.29
C ASN A 62 13.04 10.67 -3.97
N ILE A 63 12.81 11.05 -5.22
CA ILE A 63 13.75 11.86 -5.98
C ILE A 63 13.37 13.32 -5.80
N HIS A 64 14.36 14.12 -5.43
CA HIS A 64 14.20 15.54 -5.12
C HIS A 64 14.89 16.38 -6.18
N LEU A 65 14.12 17.20 -6.90
CA LEU A 65 14.64 18.17 -7.85
C LEU A 65 14.37 19.58 -7.32
N ASN A 66 15.44 20.35 -7.12
CA ASN A 66 15.37 21.59 -6.38
C ASN A 66 15.41 22.83 -7.28
N SER A 67 14.72 23.88 -6.86
CA SER A 67 14.83 25.23 -7.45
C SER A 67 14.60 25.28 -8.97
N LEU A 68 13.58 24.56 -9.43
CA LEU A 68 13.19 24.50 -10.83
C LEU A 68 12.25 25.66 -11.19
N GLU A 69 12.35 26.13 -12.43
CA GLU A 69 11.46 27.15 -12.98
C GLU A 69 10.56 26.52 -14.04
N ILE A 70 9.25 26.64 -13.87
CA ILE A 70 8.27 26.11 -14.82
C ILE A 70 8.21 27.07 -16.00
N LYS A 71 8.55 26.56 -17.19
CA LYS A 71 8.52 27.29 -18.46
C LYS A 71 7.10 27.38 -19.03
N PHE A 72 6.38 26.27 -19.02
CA PHE A 72 4.98 26.20 -19.42
C PHE A 72 4.33 24.92 -18.88
N ILE A 73 3.00 24.93 -18.81
CA ILE A 73 2.18 23.80 -18.37
C ILE A 73 1.33 23.36 -19.56
N ARG A 74 1.31 22.06 -19.86
CA ARG A 74 0.57 21.50 -21.01
C ARG A 74 -0.34 20.38 -20.55
N ALA A 75 -1.65 20.54 -20.78
CA ALA A 75 -2.58 19.42 -20.69
C ALA A 75 -2.46 18.56 -21.95
N VAL A 76 -2.33 17.26 -21.76
CA VAL A 76 -2.26 16.29 -22.86
C VAL A 76 -3.66 15.71 -23.07
N GLY A 77 -4.20 15.90 -24.27
CA GLY A 77 -5.48 15.31 -24.65
C GLY A 77 -5.34 13.81 -24.93
N ASP A 78 -6.49 13.14 -25.01
CA ASP A 78 -6.59 11.75 -25.39
C ASP A 78 -6.06 11.58 -26.83
N TYR A 79 -4.95 10.83 -26.97
CA TYR A 79 -4.42 10.42 -28.27
C TYR A 79 -4.95 9.02 -28.58
N SER A 80 -4.75 8.49 -29.79
CA SER A 80 -5.08 7.09 -30.06
C SER A 80 -4.21 6.13 -29.22
N GLY A 81 -4.63 5.85 -27.98
CA GLY A 81 -3.94 5.04 -26.97
C GLY A 81 -3.87 5.70 -25.59
N SER A 82 -3.96 4.90 -24.52
CA SER A 82 -4.15 5.40 -23.15
C SER A 82 -2.87 5.86 -22.42
N THR A 83 -1.74 5.94 -23.11
CA THR A 83 -0.42 6.18 -22.48
C THR A 83 -0.31 7.56 -21.85
N TYR A 84 -1.00 8.56 -22.42
CA TYR A 84 -0.95 9.95 -21.96
C TYR A 84 -2.28 10.44 -21.40
N ASP A 85 -3.23 9.53 -21.16
CA ASP A 85 -4.52 9.88 -20.59
C ASP A 85 -4.31 10.57 -19.25
N ASN A 86 -5.13 11.59 -19.02
CA ASN A 86 -5.15 12.31 -17.75
C ASN A 86 -3.80 12.92 -17.38
N THR A 87 -2.99 13.31 -18.36
CA THR A 87 -1.63 13.81 -18.11
C THR A 87 -1.56 15.32 -18.23
N ILE A 88 -1.09 15.97 -17.16
CA ILE A 88 -0.64 17.36 -17.18
C ILE A 88 0.88 17.37 -17.12
N GLU A 89 1.53 17.96 -18.12
CA GLU A 89 2.99 18.04 -18.19
C GLU A 89 3.48 19.39 -17.65
N LEU A 90 4.50 19.33 -16.80
CA LEU A 90 5.22 20.51 -16.32
C LEU A 90 6.57 20.55 -17.02
N TRP A 91 6.78 21.57 -17.84
CA TRP A 91 8.03 21.77 -18.58
C TRP A 91 8.90 22.80 -17.89
N PHE A 92 10.20 22.53 -17.79
CA PHE A 92 11.13 23.40 -17.08
C PHE A 92 12.07 24.14 -18.02
N THR A 93 12.55 25.29 -17.57
CA THR A 93 13.50 26.13 -18.34
C THR A 93 14.87 25.46 -18.45
N SER A 94 15.32 24.82 -17.37
CA SER A 94 16.60 24.10 -17.31
C SER A 94 16.40 22.59 -17.38
N PRO A 95 17.33 21.83 -17.99
CA PRO A 95 17.27 20.38 -17.98
C PRO A 95 17.30 19.79 -16.57
N LEU A 96 16.46 18.78 -16.33
CA LEU A 96 16.38 17.99 -15.11
C LEU A 96 17.57 17.04 -15.04
N VAL A 97 18.24 17.05 -13.88
CA VAL A 97 19.33 16.13 -13.57
C VAL A 97 18.78 15.05 -12.63
N TRP A 98 18.68 13.82 -13.12
CA TRP A 98 18.16 12.69 -12.36
C TRP A 98 19.29 12.04 -11.55
N PRO A 99 19.29 12.11 -10.20
CA PRO A 99 20.37 11.55 -9.39
C PRO A 99 20.37 10.02 -9.37
N SER A 100 19.21 9.41 -9.20
CA SER A 100 18.97 7.98 -9.36
C SER A 100 17.52 7.83 -9.78
N SER A 101 17.26 7.58 -11.07
CA SER A 101 15.91 7.41 -11.56
C SER A 101 15.89 6.54 -12.80
N SER A 102 14.79 5.83 -13.00
CA SER A 102 14.48 5.17 -14.27
C SER A 102 13.78 6.11 -15.27
N CYS A 103 13.69 7.40 -14.96
CA CYS A 103 13.17 8.42 -15.86
C CYS A 103 14.27 8.99 -16.75
N THR A 104 13.89 9.22 -18.01
CA THR A 104 14.81 9.56 -19.09
C THR A 104 14.51 10.92 -19.70
N ASP A 105 13.31 11.46 -19.51
CA ASP A 105 12.99 12.81 -19.98
C ASP A 105 13.63 13.84 -19.04
N THR A 106 14.47 14.70 -19.61
CA THR A 106 15.20 15.74 -18.87
C THR A 106 14.57 17.12 -19.00
N ARG A 107 13.38 17.25 -19.58
CA ARG A 107 12.75 18.56 -19.84
C ARG A 107 11.45 18.74 -19.09
N ARG A 108 10.79 17.63 -18.72
CA ARG A 108 9.47 17.65 -18.12
C ARG A 108 9.28 16.56 -17.08
N VAL A 109 8.36 16.83 -16.19
CA VAL A 109 7.68 15.82 -15.36
C VAL A 109 6.21 15.84 -15.73
N TYR A 110 5.44 14.87 -15.22
CA TYR A 110 4.01 14.90 -15.40
C TYR A 110 3.25 14.72 -14.08
N VAL A 111 2.01 15.17 -14.08
CA VAL A 111 1.06 15.08 -12.98
C VAL A 111 -0.20 14.42 -13.52
N ASP A 112 -0.70 13.41 -12.82
CA ASP A 112 -2.00 12.83 -13.14
C ASP A 112 -3.14 13.81 -12.83
N SER A 113 -4.15 13.89 -13.69
CA SER A 113 -5.27 14.84 -13.58
C SER A 113 -6.07 14.66 -12.29
N LYS A 114 -5.99 13.49 -11.64
CA LYS A 114 -6.60 13.28 -10.32
C LYS A 114 -5.96 14.15 -9.21
N HIS A 115 -4.71 14.56 -9.36
CA HIS A 115 -3.96 15.33 -8.36
C HIS A 115 -4.13 16.84 -8.54
N GLN A 116 -5.37 17.31 -8.41
CA GLN A 116 -5.75 18.73 -8.61
C GLN A 116 -4.98 19.71 -7.71
N HIS A 117 -4.56 19.28 -6.52
CA HIS A 117 -3.77 20.10 -5.60
C HIS A 117 -2.36 20.40 -6.15
N ILE A 118 -1.68 19.41 -6.73
CA ILE A 118 -0.37 19.58 -7.37
C ILE A 118 -0.51 20.50 -8.60
N ILE A 119 -1.55 20.26 -9.41
CA ILE A 119 -1.84 21.08 -10.59
C ILE A 119 -2.05 22.56 -10.18
N SER A 120 -2.87 22.79 -9.16
CA SER A 120 -3.15 24.14 -8.65
C SER A 120 -1.88 24.82 -8.11
N ALA A 121 -1.03 24.09 -7.38
CA ALA A 121 0.25 24.61 -6.90
C ALA A 121 1.20 24.95 -8.06
N ALA A 122 1.28 24.10 -9.10
CA ALA A 122 2.10 24.36 -10.28
C ALA A 122 1.64 25.62 -11.03
N TYR A 123 0.33 25.79 -11.25
CA TYR A 123 -0.22 27.02 -11.86
C TYR A 123 0.02 28.25 -10.99
N THR A 124 -0.08 28.12 -9.66
CA THR A 124 0.21 29.22 -8.73
C THR A 124 1.66 29.65 -8.82
N ALA A 125 2.61 28.70 -8.81
CA ALA A 125 4.02 28.98 -8.95
C ALA A 125 4.35 29.62 -10.30
N PHE A 126 3.77 29.09 -11.38
CA PHE A 126 3.94 29.62 -12.73
C PHE A 126 3.44 31.07 -12.84
N ALA A 127 2.22 31.34 -12.39
CA ALA A 127 1.62 32.68 -12.42
C ALA A 127 2.36 33.69 -11.53
N ALA A 128 2.90 33.23 -10.40
CA ALA A 128 3.64 34.07 -9.47
C ALA A 128 5.14 34.22 -9.82
N ASN A 129 5.60 33.61 -10.92
CA ASN A 129 7.00 33.53 -11.30
C ASN A 129 7.91 33.03 -10.15
N LYS A 130 7.43 32.02 -9.42
CA LYS A 130 8.14 31.39 -8.30
C LYS A 130 8.80 30.09 -8.76
N LYS A 131 9.93 29.77 -8.13
CA LYS A 131 10.59 28.47 -8.30
C LYS A 131 9.88 27.41 -7.49
N VAL A 132 10.06 26.16 -7.90
CA VAL A 132 9.45 24.98 -7.24
C VAL A 132 10.50 23.93 -6.90
N ASN A 133 10.24 23.18 -5.85
CA ASN A 133 10.87 21.88 -5.64
C ASN A 133 9.89 20.79 -6.10
N VAL A 134 10.40 19.85 -6.87
CA VAL A 134 9.61 18.76 -7.45
C VAL A 134 10.06 17.46 -6.85
N HIS A 135 9.08 16.72 -6.35
CA HIS A 135 9.29 15.45 -5.70
C HIS A 135 8.65 14.37 -6.55
N VAL A 136 9.43 13.36 -6.87
CA VAL A 136 9.06 12.28 -7.76
C VAL A 136 9.18 10.97 -7.02
N ASP A 137 8.22 10.08 -7.27
CA ASP A 137 8.24 8.71 -6.77
C ASP A 137 8.47 7.75 -7.94
N SER A 138 9.55 6.99 -7.90
CA SER A 138 9.91 6.08 -8.99
C SER A 138 9.01 4.84 -9.10
N THR A 139 8.16 4.60 -8.10
CA THR A 139 7.13 3.54 -8.08
C THR A 139 5.84 3.96 -8.80
N LEU A 140 5.64 5.26 -9.02
CA LEU A 140 4.52 5.76 -9.81
C LEU A 140 4.72 5.45 -11.30
N PRO A 141 3.63 5.45 -12.09
CA PRO A 141 3.73 5.23 -13.52
C PRO A 141 4.72 6.19 -14.20
N LYS A 142 5.16 5.81 -15.40
CA LYS A 142 6.04 6.63 -16.25
C LYS A 142 5.37 6.82 -17.59
N ARG A 143 5.41 8.04 -18.12
CA ARG A 143 4.72 8.40 -19.36
C ARG A 143 5.67 9.07 -20.33
N GLY A 144 6.08 8.34 -21.37
CA GLY A 144 7.03 8.84 -22.36
C GLY A 144 8.37 9.29 -21.78
N GLY A 145 8.93 8.50 -20.86
CA GLY A 145 10.21 8.78 -20.19
C GLY A 145 10.14 9.79 -19.04
N ALA A 146 9.02 10.50 -18.88
CA ALA A 146 8.80 11.42 -17.78
C ALA A 146 8.23 10.69 -16.54
N CYS A 147 8.64 11.16 -15.37
CA CYS A 147 8.23 10.67 -14.06
C CYS A 147 6.98 11.39 -13.54
N GLU A 148 6.17 10.70 -12.73
CA GLU A 148 5.05 11.31 -12.01
C GLU A 148 5.53 12.11 -10.80
N VAL A 149 4.97 13.29 -10.60
CA VAL A 149 5.17 14.09 -9.40
C VAL A 149 4.31 13.56 -8.26
N SER A 150 4.93 13.28 -7.12
CA SER A 150 4.23 12.88 -5.90
C SER A 150 3.77 14.09 -5.08
N TYR A 151 4.59 15.16 -5.02
CA TYR A 151 4.22 16.45 -4.47
C TYR A 151 5.13 17.57 -4.99
N LEU A 152 4.69 18.81 -4.81
CA LEU A 152 5.37 20.00 -5.30
C LEU A 152 5.30 21.10 -4.24
N ASP A 153 6.46 21.68 -3.96
CA ASP A 153 6.59 22.81 -3.02
C ASP A 153 6.90 24.09 -3.79
N ILE A 154 6.18 25.16 -3.45
CA ILE A 154 6.45 26.50 -3.99
C ILE A 154 7.47 27.18 -3.09
N LEU A 155 8.57 27.64 -3.68
CA LEU A 155 9.59 28.37 -2.95
C LEU A 155 9.18 29.82 -2.73
N ASN A 156 8.96 30.15 -1.46
CA ASN A 156 8.87 31.54 -1.00
C ASN A 156 10.29 32.04 -0.74
N ASN A 157 10.95 32.57 -1.78
CA ASN A 157 12.04 33.51 -1.57
C ASN A 157 11.55 34.71 -0.76
#